data_AF-A0A5C3Q7S6-F1
#
_entry.id   AF-A0A5C3Q7S6-F1
#
_cell.length_a   1.000
_cell.length_b   1.000
_cell.length_c   1.000
_cell.angle_alpha   90.00
_cell.angle_beta   90.00
_cell.angle_gamma   90.00
#
_symmetry.space_group_name_H-M   'P 1'
#
loop_
_entity.id
_entity.type
_entity.pdbx_description
1 polymer ?
#
loop_
_entity_poly.entity_id
_entity_poly.type
_entity_poly.pdbx_seq_one_letter_code
_entity_poly.pdbx_strand_id
1 'polypeptide(L)'
;MHGSVHVIMGGDLAGSCPSSALPGCAPGPTFSANELMVPASSRSTPHSSLAQYQLLIPLQMIDKIWSDWQQKHPSNKWSSTGGSIQADFFNSTDMELFPNGKPPLLNLKTPVPADGRFREVTNGDVMDTTEGYLCYVYV
;
A
#
# COMPACT_ATOMS: atom_id res chain seq x y z
N MET A 1 -8.17 8.34 -4.73
CA MET A 1 -8.71 6.97 -4.91
C MET A 1 -8.21 6.06 -3.79
N HIS A 2 -6.90 5.79 -3.67
CA HIS A 2 -6.36 4.92 -2.60
C HIS A 2 -6.81 5.35 -1.17
N GLY A 3 -6.45 6.55 -0.72
CA GLY A 3 -6.81 7.01 0.62
C GLY A 3 -8.32 7.11 0.87
N SER A 4 -9.12 7.39 -0.16
CA SER A 4 -10.58 7.49 -0.03
C SER A 4 -11.22 6.14 0.33
N VAL A 5 -10.69 5.03 -0.20
CA VAL A 5 -11.18 3.68 0.14
C VAL A 5 -10.93 3.37 1.61
N HIS A 6 -9.76 3.73 2.12
CA HIS A 6 -9.44 3.62 3.54
C HIS A 6 -10.39 4.44 4.42
N VAL A 7 -10.69 5.68 4.04
CA VAL A 7 -11.56 6.58 4.81
C VAL A 7 -13.02 6.14 4.79
N ILE A 8 -13.55 5.66 3.67
CA ILE A 8 -14.94 5.16 3.56
C ILE A 8 -15.17 3.96 4.48
N MET A 9 -14.15 3.12 4.66
CA MET A 9 -14.21 1.98 5.57
C MET A 9 -14.24 2.38 7.05
N GLY A 10 -13.67 3.55 7.39
CA GLY A 10 -13.67 4.07 8.76
C GLY A 10 -12.81 3.26 9.72
N GLY A 11 -12.97 3.55 11.03
CA GLY A 11 -12.25 2.83 12.09
C GLY A 11 -10.73 2.88 11.94
N ASP A 12 -10.07 1.77 12.26
CA ASP A 12 -8.61 1.65 12.18
C ASP A 12 -8.09 1.78 10.73
N LEU A 13 -8.88 1.39 9.73
CA LEU A 13 -8.55 1.57 8.32
C LEU A 13 -8.43 3.04 7.91
N ALA A 14 -9.18 3.94 8.55
CA ALA A 14 -9.07 5.38 8.38
C ALA A 14 -7.95 5.99 9.25
N GLY A 15 -7.20 5.18 9.97
CA GLY A 15 -6.15 5.58 10.90
C GLY A 15 -6.66 6.08 12.25
N SER A 16 -7.89 5.71 12.63
CA SER A 16 -8.48 6.08 13.92
C SER A 16 -8.27 4.99 14.96
N CYS A 17 -7.69 5.34 16.11
CA CYS A 17 -7.59 4.43 17.24
C CYS A 17 -8.98 4.05 17.78
N PRO A 18 -9.28 2.76 17.99
CA PRO A 18 -10.52 2.35 18.62
C PRO A 18 -10.56 2.82 20.09
N SER A 19 -11.76 3.02 20.63
CA SER A 19 -11.94 3.46 22.03
C SER A 19 -11.41 2.45 23.06
N SER A 20 -11.23 1.19 22.67
CA SER A 20 -10.64 0.12 23.47
C SER A 20 -9.13 -0.09 23.23
N ALA A 21 -8.47 0.82 22.52
CA ALA A 21 -7.03 0.69 22.24
C ALA A 21 -6.18 0.79 23.51
N LEU A 22 -5.04 0.11 23.51
CA LEU A 22 -4.06 0.21 24.58
C LEU A 22 -3.52 1.64 24.72
N PRO A 23 -3.08 2.05 25.93
CA PRO A 23 -2.42 3.33 26.13
C PRO A 23 -1.22 3.49 25.18
N GLY A 24 -1.18 4.59 24.42
CA GLY A 24 -0.14 4.86 23.43
C GLY A 24 -0.51 4.54 21.98
N CYS A 25 -1.77 4.24 21.68
CA CYS A 25 -2.23 4.22 20.29
C CYS A 25 -2.05 5.59 19.64
N ALA A 26 -1.23 5.64 18.58
CA ALA A 26 -1.05 6.82 17.76
C ALA A 26 -1.92 6.68 16.50
N PRO A 27 -2.79 7.66 16.18
CA PRO A 27 -3.58 7.61 14.97
C PRO A 27 -2.66 7.73 13.74
N GLY A 28 -3.02 7.03 12.67
CA GLY A 28 -2.25 7.01 11.43
C GLY A 28 -2.56 5.78 10.57
N PRO A 29 -2.15 5.78 9.28
CA PRO A 29 -2.46 4.69 8.34
C PRO A 29 -1.69 3.38 8.63
N THR A 30 -0.89 3.34 9.69
CA THR A 30 0.08 2.28 10.01
C THR A 30 -0.56 0.91 10.23
N PHE A 31 -1.80 0.86 10.70
CA PHE A 31 -2.48 -0.40 11.04
C PHE A 31 -3.48 -0.85 9.99
N SER A 32 -3.58 -0.13 8.87
CA SER A 32 -4.51 -0.46 7.78
C SER A 32 -4.28 -1.85 7.17
N ALA A 33 -3.07 -2.40 7.33
CA ALA A 33 -2.72 -3.76 6.93
C ALA A 33 -3.24 -4.86 7.89
N ASN A 34 -3.84 -4.52 9.02
CA ASN A 34 -4.28 -5.47 10.05
C ASN A 34 -5.80 -5.73 10.06
N GLU A 35 -6.61 -4.92 9.37
CA GLU A 35 -8.07 -5.03 9.47
C GLU A 35 -8.67 -5.98 8.42
N LEU A 36 -9.38 -6.97 8.94
CA LEU A 36 -10.17 -7.90 8.15
C LEU A 36 -11.44 -7.20 7.67
N MET A 37 -11.60 -6.98 6.36
CA MET A 37 -12.89 -6.54 5.81
C MET A 37 -13.94 -7.66 5.93
N VAL A 38 -14.52 -7.85 7.11
CA VAL A 38 -15.65 -8.77 7.32
C VAL A 38 -16.95 -8.01 7.56
N PRO A 39 -18.09 -8.47 7.01
CA PRO A 39 -19.39 -7.92 7.36
C PRO A 39 -19.62 -8.02 8.88
N ALA A 40 -20.07 -6.93 9.50
CA ALA A 40 -20.31 -6.82 10.96
C ALA A 40 -21.29 -7.87 11.53
N SER A 41 -21.99 -8.64 10.68
CA SER A 41 -22.88 -9.74 11.07
C SER A 41 -22.16 -11.05 11.41
N SER A 42 -20.86 -11.17 11.15
CA SER A 42 -20.09 -12.43 11.29
C SER A 42 -19.21 -12.46 12.55
N ARG A 43 -19.81 -12.19 13.72
CA ARG A 43 -19.10 -12.08 15.01
C ARG A 43 -18.72 -13.42 15.67
N SER A 44 -18.61 -14.52 14.93
CA SER A 44 -18.44 -15.84 15.58
C SER A 44 -17.74 -16.91 14.76
N THR A 45 -16.54 -16.63 14.24
CA THR A 45 -15.54 -17.69 14.01
C THR A 45 -14.13 -17.11 13.97
N PRO A 46 -13.25 -17.39 14.95
CA PRO A 46 -11.83 -17.15 14.80
C PRO A 46 -11.26 -18.24 13.88
N HIS A 47 -10.46 -17.86 12.88
CA HIS A 47 -9.68 -18.75 12.01
C HIS A 47 -10.43 -19.56 10.94
N SER A 48 -11.27 -18.94 10.11
CA SER A 48 -11.49 -19.47 8.76
C SER A 48 -10.42 -18.88 7.83
N SER A 49 -9.64 -19.75 7.19
CA SER A 49 -8.59 -19.42 6.21
C SER A 49 -9.06 -18.60 5.01
N LEU A 50 -10.37 -18.36 4.87
CA LEU A 50 -10.98 -17.56 3.81
C LEU A 50 -11.17 -16.09 4.19
N ALA A 51 -11.09 -15.73 5.48
CA ALA A 51 -11.28 -14.35 5.91
C ALA A 51 -10.07 -13.46 5.59
N GLN A 52 -8.87 -14.03 5.49
CA GLN A 52 -7.60 -13.30 5.26
C GLN A 52 -7.50 -12.66 3.86
N TYR A 53 -8.37 -13.03 2.91
CA TYR A 53 -8.25 -12.61 1.52
C TYR A 53 -8.87 -11.24 1.19
N GLN A 54 -9.65 -10.65 2.10
CA GLN A 54 -10.40 -9.43 1.78
C GLN A 54 -9.57 -8.13 1.89
N LEU A 55 -8.50 -8.13 2.69
CA LEU A 55 -7.56 -7.00 2.87
C LEU A 55 -6.79 -6.68 1.58
N LEU A 56 -6.52 -7.71 0.79
CA LEU A 56 -5.80 -7.59 -0.47
C LEU A 56 -6.65 -6.91 -1.56
N ILE A 57 -7.99 -6.86 -1.47
CA ILE A 57 -8.80 -6.42 -2.62
C ILE A 57 -8.53 -4.97 -3.02
N PRO A 58 -8.54 -3.99 -2.09
CA PRO A 58 -8.19 -2.61 -2.45
C PRO A 58 -6.76 -2.48 -3.00
N LEU A 59 -5.78 -3.19 -2.43
CA LEU A 59 -4.39 -3.15 -2.84
C LEU A 59 -4.15 -3.84 -4.20
N GLN A 60 -4.82 -4.98 -4.46
CA GLN A 60 -4.81 -5.68 -5.76
C GLN A 60 -5.43 -4.81 -6.87
N MET A 61 -6.48 -4.05 -6.57
CA MET A 61 -7.06 -3.13 -7.54
C MET A 61 -6.13 -1.95 -7.87
N ILE A 62 -5.37 -1.46 -6.89
CA ILE A 62 -4.36 -0.41 -7.13
C ILE A 62 -3.23 -0.95 -8.00
N ASP A 63 -2.75 -2.16 -7.73
CA ASP A 63 -1.71 -2.80 -8.53
C ASP A 63 -2.20 -3.09 -9.95
N LYS A 64 -3.46 -3.51 -10.13
CA LYS A 64 -4.08 -3.62 -11.46
C LYS A 64 -4.09 -2.28 -12.20
N ILE A 65 -4.56 -1.21 -11.55
CA ILE A 65 -4.60 0.13 -12.18
C ILE A 65 -3.20 0.57 -12.61
N TRP A 66 -2.20 0.29 -11.79
CA TRP A 66 -0.81 0.58 -12.12
C TRP A 66 -0.30 -0.25 -13.31
N SER A 67 -0.56 -1.56 -13.33
CA SER A 67 -0.26 -2.45 -14.45
C SER A 67 -0.93 -1.98 -15.75
N ASP A 68 -2.23 -1.64 -15.71
CA ASP A 68 -2.96 -1.11 -16.87
C ASP A 68 -2.33 0.20 -17.38
N TRP A 69 -1.92 1.09 -16.46
CA TRP A 69 -1.24 2.33 -16.80
C TRP A 69 0.15 2.11 -17.43
N GLN A 70 0.91 1.14 -16.92
CA GLN A 70 2.22 0.76 -17.50
C GLN A 70 2.08 0.21 -18.91
N GLN A 71 1.02 -0.57 -19.18
CA GLN A 71 0.75 -1.16 -20.49
C GLN A 71 0.25 -0.14 -21.53
N LYS A 72 -0.29 1.01 -21.07
CA LYS A 72 -0.83 2.04 -21.96
C LYS A 72 0.24 2.70 -22.85
N HIS A 73 1.48 2.82 -22.37
CA HIS A 73 2.57 3.40 -23.16
C HIS A 73 3.93 2.84 -22.72
N PRO A 74 4.86 2.49 -23.65
CA PRO A 74 6.15 1.90 -23.29
C PRO A 74 6.99 2.74 -22.32
N SER A 75 6.86 4.07 -22.37
CA SER A 75 7.54 4.99 -21.45
C SER A 75 7.08 4.86 -20.00
N ASN A 76 5.91 4.28 -19.74
CA ASN A 76 5.34 4.17 -18.40
C ASN A 76 5.91 2.96 -17.65
N LYS A 77 6.24 1.89 -18.38
CA LYS A 77 6.67 0.58 -17.83
C LYS A 77 7.73 0.73 -16.72
N TRP A 78 8.76 1.54 -16.98
CA TRP A 78 9.91 1.73 -16.08
C TRP A 78 9.93 3.10 -15.40
N SER A 79 8.80 3.81 -15.39
CA SER A 79 8.70 5.13 -14.78
C SER A 79 8.55 5.00 -13.27
N SER A 80 9.57 5.41 -12.53
CA SER A 80 9.56 5.51 -11.07
C SER A 80 10.10 6.88 -10.65
N THR A 81 9.34 7.63 -9.85
CA THR A 81 9.79 8.91 -9.29
C THR A 81 9.27 9.06 -7.86
N GLY A 82 10.07 9.67 -7.00
CA GLY A 82 9.68 9.94 -5.63
C GLY A 82 10.80 9.70 -4.63
N GLY A 83 10.51 10.10 -3.39
CA GLY A 83 11.43 9.95 -2.28
C GLY A 83 10.94 8.94 -1.25
N SER A 84 11.85 8.40 -0.45
CA SER A 84 11.56 7.39 0.57
C SER A 84 10.83 7.92 1.81
N ILE A 85 10.80 9.24 2.01
CA ILE A 85 10.20 9.85 3.19
C ILE A 85 8.84 10.44 2.82
N GLN A 86 7.83 10.17 3.63
CA GLN A 86 6.49 10.75 3.46
C GLN A 86 6.53 12.28 3.60
N ALA A 87 5.81 12.99 2.73
CA ALA A 87 5.60 14.43 2.89
C ALA A 87 4.75 14.74 4.14
N ASP A 88 5.00 15.88 4.78
CA ASP A 88 4.18 16.35 5.87
C ASP A 88 2.83 16.87 5.34
N PHE A 89 1.78 16.07 5.54
CA PHE A 89 0.43 16.40 5.07
C PHE A 89 -0.24 17.55 5.84
N PHE A 90 0.35 18.02 6.95
CA PHE A 90 -0.12 19.21 7.67
C PHE A 90 0.55 20.50 7.17
N ASN A 91 1.53 20.38 6.28
CA ASN A 91 2.25 21.51 5.71
C ASN A 91 2.04 21.56 4.19
N SER A 92 1.23 22.51 3.72
CA SER A 92 0.91 22.65 2.29
C SER A 92 2.16 22.92 1.43
N THR A 93 3.12 23.68 1.94
CA THR A 93 4.38 23.93 1.23
C THR A 93 5.20 22.65 1.07
N ASP A 94 5.19 21.78 2.07
CA ASP A 94 5.89 20.50 1.99
C ASP A 94 5.25 19.56 0.95
N MET A 95 3.91 19.57 0.86
CA MET A 95 3.18 18.82 -0.17
C MET A 95 3.43 19.33 -1.59
N GLU A 96 3.55 20.65 -1.76
CA GLU A 96 3.87 21.25 -3.07
C GLU A 96 5.30 20.94 -3.51
N LEU A 97 6.26 20.95 -2.57
CA LEU A 97 7.66 20.67 -2.84
C LEU A 97 7.93 19.17 -3.06
N PHE A 98 7.21 18.30 -2.38
CA PHE A 98 7.46 16.85 -2.37
C PHE A 98 6.20 16.02 -2.68
N PRO A 99 5.58 16.20 -3.86
CA PRO A 99 4.32 15.52 -4.19
C PRO A 99 4.45 14.00 -4.25
N ASN A 100 5.66 13.49 -4.55
CA ASN A 100 5.96 12.06 -4.66
C ASN A 100 6.88 11.58 -3.52
N GLY A 101 6.92 12.30 -2.39
CA GLY A 101 7.79 11.97 -1.26
C GLY A 101 9.10 12.76 -1.23
N LYS A 102 9.63 12.91 -0.02
CA LYS A 102 10.83 13.67 0.30
C LYS A 102 12.08 12.80 0.14
N PRO A 103 13.25 13.41 -0.16
CA PRO A 103 14.51 12.69 -0.27
C PRO A 103 14.83 11.76 0.92
N PRO A 104 15.63 10.70 0.72
CA PRO A 104 16.38 10.36 -0.49
C PRO A 104 15.49 9.87 -1.64
N LEU A 105 15.82 10.30 -2.86
CA LEU A 105 15.11 9.91 -4.07
C LEU A 105 15.38 8.45 -4.40
N LEU A 106 14.31 7.73 -4.72
CA LEU A 106 14.37 6.31 -5.07
C LEU A 106 14.55 6.14 -6.57
N ASN A 107 15.13 5.01 -6.93
CA ASN A 107 15.31 4.59 -8.31
C ASN A 107 15.11 3.07 -8.44
N LEU A 108 15.19 2.54 -9.66
CA LEU A 108 15.00 1.11 -9.94
C LEU A 108 15.98 0.18 -9.22
N LYS A 109 17.14 0.68 -8.77
CA LYS A 109 18.15 -0.11 -8.05
C LYS A 109 17.99 -0.02 -6.53
N THR A 110 17.03 0.77 -6.04
CA THR A 110 16.77 0.90 -4.61
C THR A 110 16.22 -0.43 -4.08
N PRO A 111 16.78 -1.00 -2.99
CA PRO A 111 16.26 -2.21 -2.38
C PRO A 111 14.92 -1.94 -1.69
N VAL A 112 13.99 -2.87 -1.83
CA VAL A 112 12.71 -2.89 -1.11
C VAL A 112 12.93 -3.57 0.24
N PRO A 113 12.71 -2.88 1.38
CA PRO A 113 12.90 -3.46 2.69
C PRO A 113 11.95 -4.65 2.92
N ALA A 114 12.52 -5.83 3.22
CA ALA A 114 11.75 -7.04 3.47
C ALA A 114 11.68 -7.42 4.95
N ASP A 115 12.49 -6.78 5.80
CA ASP A 115 12.61 -7.05 7.25
C ASP A 115 12.74 -8.56 7.56
N GLY A 116 13.53 -9.26 6.73
CA GLY A 116 13.76 -10.70 6.85
C GLY A 116 12.57 -11.61 6.54
N ARG A 117 11.42 -11.07 6.12
CA ARG A 117 10.21 -11.88 5.81
C ARG A 117 10.25 -12.51 4.42
N PHE A 118 10.98 -11.90 3.49
CA PHE A 118 11.15 -12.38 2.13
C PHE A 118 12.53 -11.96 1.60
N ARG A 119 12.92 -12.49 0.45
CA ARG A 119 14.16 -12.10 -0.22
C ARG A 119 14.07 -10.62 -0.59
N GLU A 120 15.08 -9.84 -0.22
CA GLU A 120 15.17 -8.45 -0.65
C GLU A 120 15.38 -8.40 -2.17
N VAL A 121 14.56 -7.55 -2.82
CA VAL A 121 14.58 -7.31 -4.25
C VAL A 121 14.68 -5.81 -4.49
N THR A 122 15.02 -5.39 -5.69
CA THR A 122 15.04 -3.97 -6.05
C THR A 122 13.68 -3.52 -6.59
N ASN A 123 13.44 -2.20 -6.59
CA ASN A 123 12.25 -1.63 -7.24
C ASN A 123 12.11 -2.11 -8.69
N GLY A 124 13.22 -2.22 -9.43
CA GLY A 124 13.24 -2.70 -10.82
C GLY A 124 12.77 -4.14 -10.98
N ASP A 125 13.05 -5.01 -10.00
CA ASP A 125 12.65 -6.42 -10.03
C ASP A 125 11.13 -6.62 -9.87
N VAL A 126 10.41 -5.58 -9.42
CA VAL A 126 8.95 -5.61 -9.17
C VAL A 126 8.14 -4.67 -10.08
N MET A 127 8.77 -4.04 -11.08
CA MET A 127 8.06 -3.16 -12.03
C MET A 127 7.27 -3.92 -13.11
N ASP A 128 7.58 -5.20 -13.34
CA ASP A 128 6.90 -6.03 -14.33
C ASP A 128 6.23 -7.20 -13.63
N THR A 129 4.90 -7.29 -13.72
CA THR A 129 4.12 -8.38 -13.13
C THR A 129 4.39 -9.73 -13.81
N THR A 130 4.93 -9.71 -15.02
CA THR A 130 5.13 -10.91 -15.87
C THR A 130 6.58 -11.36 -15.99
N GLU A 131 7.54 -10.62 -15.44
CA GLU A 131 8.97 -10.89 -15.55
C GLU A 131 9.71 -10.79 -14.20
N GLY A 132 10.93 -11.33 -14.16
CA GLY A 132 11.84 -11.16 -13.02
C GLY A 132 11.35 -11.88 -11.76
N TYR A 133 11.04 -11.11 -10.71
CA TYR A 133 10.60 -11.67 -9.43
C TYR A 133 9.11 -12.01 -9.41
N LEU A 134 8.32 -11.40 -10.31
CA LEU A 134 6.87 -11.57 -10.37
C LEU A 134 6.48 -12.45 -11.57
N CYS A 135 5.36 -13.15 -11.47
CA CYS A 135 4.85 -14.00 -12.54
C CYS A 135 3.31 -14.17 -12.43
N TYR A 136 2.59 -13.06 -12.62
CA TYR A 136 1.12 -13.04 -12.60
C TYR A 136 0.55 -12.05 -13.61
N VAL A 137 -0.72 -12.24 -13.95
CA VAL A 137 -1.49 -11.35 -14.80
C VAL A 137 -2.83 -11.02 -14.16
N TYR A 138 -3.34 -9.83 -14.43
CA TYR A 138 -4.69 -9.44 -14.06
C TYR A 138 -5.68 -9.91 -15.14
N VAL A 139 -6.81 -10.46 -14.70
CA VAL A 139 -7.94 -10.88 -15.55
C VAL A 139 -9.13 -9.95 -15.32
#